data_AF-A0A3B1KG09-F1
#
_entry.id   AF-A0A3B1KG09-F1
#
_cell.length_a   1.000
_cell.length_b   1.000
_cell.length_c   1.000
_cell.angle_alpha   90.00
_cell.angle_beta   90.00
_cell.angle_gamma   90.00
#
_symmetry.space_group_name_H-M   'P 1'
#
loop_
_entity.id
_entity.type
_entity.pdbx_description
1 polymer ?
#
loop_
_entity_poly.entity_id
_entity_poly.type
_entity_poly.pdbx_seq_one_letter_code
_entity_poly.pdbx_strand_id
1 'polypeptide(L)'
;KYCRAEEAEEAERWVQNVILVFFRRRLSQRPAVEELESRNILKQRNDQTEQEERREIKQRLNRKLNQRPTVDELRERKILIRFSDYVEVAKAQDYDRRADKPWTRLSAADKVSVAPVWVFICWLCCGFKFISCYSLESCAVP
;
A
#
# COMPACT_ATOMS: atom_id res chain seq x y z
N LYS A 1 -20.01 11.14 53.56
CA LYS A 1 -20.84 10.32 52.65
C LYS A 1 -21.48 11.15 51.53
N TYR A 2 -21.85 12.41 51.79
CA TYR A 2 -22.47 13.30 50.79
C TYR A 2 -21.50 13.84 49.70
N CYS A 3 -20.25 14.18 50.04
CA CYS A 3 -19.30 14.73 49.05
C CYS A 3 -19.02 13.83 47.83
N ARG A 4 -19.00 12.49 48.02
CA ARG A 4 -18.76 11.54 46.91
C ARG A 4 -19.97 11.41 45.96
N ALA A 5 -21.17 11.76 46.43
CA ALA A 5 -22.38 11.75 45.60
C ALA A 5 -22.45 13.00 44.72
N GLU A 6 -22.08 14.17 45.25
CA GLU A 6 -21.98 15.42 44.49
C GLU A 6 -20.89 15.36 43.40
N GLU A 7 -19.74 14.77 43.70
CA GLU A 7 -18.66 14.52 42.72
C GLU A 7 -19.11 13.59 41.58
N ALA A 8 -19.95 12.59 41.87
CA ALA A 8 -20.48 11.67 40.87
C ALA A 8 -21.50 12.38 39.95
N GLU A 9 -22.39 13.20 40.51
CA GLU A 9 -23.34 14.00 39.73
C GLU A 9 -22.65 15.05 38.84
N GLU A 10 -21.55 15.63 39.31
CA GLU A 10 -20.74 16.56 38.53
C GLU A 10 -20.02 15.85 37.37
N ALA A 11 -19.50 14.64 37.59
CA ALA A 11 -18.93 13.80 36.54
C ALA A 11 -19.97 13.43 35.48
N GLU A 12 -21.20 13.07 35.88
CA GLU A 12 -22.30 12.79 34.94
C GLU A 12 -22.67 14.03 34.11
N ARG A 13 -22.78 15.20 34.75
CA ARG A 13 -22.99 16.48 34.05
C ARG A 13 -21.86 16.78 33.04
N TRP A 14 -20.61 16.53 33.43
CA TRP A 14 -19.46 16.75 32.55
C TRP A 14 -19.52 15.82 31.34
N VAL A 15 -19.82 14.54 31.54
CA VAL A 15 -20.00 13.56 30.45
C VAL A 15 -21.13 13.99 29.52
N GLN A 16 -22.28 14.42 30.06
CA GLN A 16 -23.40 14.93 29.25
C GLN A 16 -22.99 16.14 28.42
N ASN A 17 -22.26 17.10 29.00
CA ASN A 17 -21.76 18.27 28.29
C ASN A 17 -20.76 17.91 27.20
N VAL A 18 -19.83 16.98 27.44
CA VAL A 18 -18.88 16.50 26.43
C VAL A 18 -19.61 15.86 25.25
N ILE A 19 -20.59 15.00 25.53
CA ILE A 19 -21.44 14.36 24.52
C ILE A 19 -22.20 15.42 23.71
N LEU A 20 -22.81 16.40 24.37
CA LEU A 20 -23.54 17.50 23.73
C LEU A 20 -22.64 18.32 22.80
N VAL A 21 -21.45 18.71 23.26
CA VAL A 21 -20.48 19.48 22.48
C VAL A 21 -20.01 18.67 21.25
N PHE A 22 -19.76 17.38 21.43
CA PHE A 22 -19.39 16.48 20.35
C PHE A 22 -20.49 16.39 19.28
N PHE A 23 -21.73 16.11 19.69
CA PHE A 23 -22.86 16.03 18.77
C PHE A 23 -23.11 17.36 18.05
N ARG A 24 -23.03 18.49 18.76
CA ARG A 24 -23.19 19.82 18.16
C ARG A 24 -22.16 20.06 17.04
N ARG A 25 -20.90 19.69 17.26
CA ARG A 25 -19.84 19.80 16.24
C ARG A 25 -20.06 18.85 15.06
N ARG A 26 -20.53 17.62 15.30
CA ARG A 26 -20.82 16.64 14.22
C ARG A 26 -22.01 17.06 13.38
N LEU A 27 -23.06 17.62 14.00
CA LEU A 27 -24.24 18.12 13.30
C LEU A 27 -23.92 19.35 12.45
N SER A 28 -23.07 20.26 12.93
CA SER A 28 -22.65 21.43 12.13
C SER A 28 -21.80 21.07 10.91
N GLN A 29 -21.11 19.92 10.94
CA GLN A 29 -20.26 19.44 9.86
C GLN A 29 -20.93 18.32 9.05
N ARG A 30 -22.26 18.17 9.15
CA ARG A 30 -22.97 17.09 8.49
C ARG A 30 -22.96 17.31 6.97
N PRO A 31 -22.35 16.41 6.18
CA PRO A 31 -22.32 16.53 4.72
C PRO A 31 -23.73 16.33 4.11
N ALA A 32 -23.93 16.88 2.91
CA ALA A 32 -25.17 16.72 2.18
C ALA A 32 -25.33 15.28 1.64
N VAL A 33 -26.58 14.88 1.39
CA VAL A 33 -26.90 13.53 0.89
C VAL A 33 -26.25 13.27 -0.47
N GLU A 34 -26.33 14.22 -1.39
CA GLU A 34 -25.72 14.14 -2.74
C GLU A 34 -24.19 13.98 -2.70
N GLU A 35 -23.55 14.59 -1.71
CA GLU A 35 -22.10 14.46 -1.52
C GLU A 35 -21.72 13.05 -1.05
N LEU A 36 -22.51 12.46 -0.17
CA LEU A 36 -22.32 11.08 0.30
C LEU A 36 -22.55 10.08 -0.84
N GLU A 37 -23.48 10.35 -1.75
CA GLU A 37 -23.75 9.53 -2.93
C GLU A 37 -22.59 9.61 -3.93
N SER A 38 -22.07 10.82 -4.17
CA SER A 38 -20.90 11.05 -5.03
C SER A 38 -19.65 10.32 -4.51
N ARG A 39 -19.50 10.24 -3.18
CA ARG A 39 -18.43 9.49 -2.51
C ARG A 39 -18.71 7.99 -2.41
N ASN A 40 -19.82 7.51 -2.96
CA ASN A 40 -20.27 6.11 -2.89
C ASN A 40 -20.50 5.59 -1.45
N ILE A 41 -20.74 6.49 -0.49
CA ILE A 41 -21.05 6.13 0.90
C ILE A 41 -22.53 5.79 1.04
N LEU A 42 -23.40 6.56 0.40
CA LEU A 42 -24.81 6.25 0.27
C LEU A 42 -25.08 5.73 -1.14
N LYS A 43 -25.74 4.58 -1.27
CA LYS A 43 -26.17 4.04 -2.56
C LYS A 43 -27.65 4.28 -2.75
N GLN A 44 -28.02 4.95 -3.85
CA GLN A 44 -29.42 5.18 -4.22
C GLN A 44 -30.10 3.95 -4.87
N ARG A 45 -29.30 2.95 -5.30
CA ARG A 45 -29.77 1.85 -6.15
C ARG A 45 -30.15 0.62 -5.34
N ASN A 46 -31.17 -0.11 -5.82
CA ASN A 46 -31.57 -1.41 -5.31
C ASN A 46 -30.43 -2.43 -5.48
N ASP A 47 -30.17 -3.26 -4.46
CA ASP A 47 -29.11 -4.27 -4.45
C ASP A 47 -29.19 -5.24 -5.65
N GLN A 48 -30.40 -5.56 -6.11
CA GLN A 48 -30.62 -6.45 -7.25
C GLN A 48 -30.10 -5.85 -8.57
N THR A 49 -30.37 -4.56 -8.83
CA THR A 49 -29.91 -3.87 -10.03
C THR A 49 -28.38 -3.76 -10.03
N GLU A 50 -27.76 -3.46 -8.90
CA GLU A 50 -26.28 -3.42 -8.81
C GLU A 50 -25.68 -4.80 -9.09
N GLN A 51 -26.32 -5.86 -8.61
CA GLN A 51 -25.83 -7.22 -8.84
C GLN A 51 -25.95 -7.61 -10.33
N GLU A 52 -27.01 -7.20 -11.01
CA GLU A 52 -27.19 -7.41 -12.44
C GLU A 52 -26.15 -6.61 -13.25
N GLU A 53 -25.99 -5.31 -12.97
CA GLU A 53 -24.95 -4.47 -13.58
C GLU A 53 -23.55 -5.08 -13.39
N ARG A 54 -23.23 -5.57 -12.19
CA ARG A 54 -21.97 -6.26 -11.91
C ARG A 54 -21.80 -7.53 -12.74
N ARG A 55 -22.87 -8.33 -12.92
CA ARG A 55 -22.83 -9.54 -13.75
C ARG A 55 -22.59 -9.18 -15.21
N GLU A 56 -23.29 -8.17 -15.74
CA GLU A 56 -23.11 -7.71 -17.11
C GLU A 56 -21.70 -7.18 -17.37
N ILE A 57 -21.17 -6.35 -16.45
CA ILE A 57 -19.81 -5.83 -16.54
C ILE A 57 -18.80 -6.99 -16.54
N LYS A 58 -18.98 -7.98 -15.65
CA LYS A 58 -18.11 -9.16 -15.59
C LYS A 58 -18.16 -9.97 -16.88
N GLN A 59 -19.35 -10.19 -17.44
CA GLN A 59 -19.51 -10.90 -18.72
C GLN A 59 -18.86 -10.14 -19.87
N ARG A 60 -19.08 -8.82 -19.96
CA ARG A 60 -18.47 -7.95 -20.97
C ARG A 60 -16.95 -7.94 -20.87
N LEU A 61 -16.41 -7.88 -19.65
CA LEU A 61 -14.98 -7.94 -19.40
C LEU A 61 -14.40 -9.28 -19.84
N ASN A 62 -15.02 -10.40 -19.45
CA ASN A 62 -14.58 -11.73 -19.87
C ASN A 62 -14.53 -11.88 -21.39
N ARG A 63 -15.55 -11.39 -22.10
CA ARG A 63 -15.54 -11.40 -23.58
C ARG A 63 -14.35 -10.60 -24.15
N LYS A 64 -14.06 -9.42 -23.59
CA LYS A 64 -12.92 -8.59 -24.01
C LYS A 64 -11.57 -9.25 -23.71
N LEU A 65 -11.44 -9.92 -22.58
CA LEU A 65 -10.21 -10.63 -22.20
C LEU A 65 -9.97 -11.85 -23.09
N ASN A 66 -11.04 -12.57 -23.47
CA ASN A 66 -10.93 -13.71 -24.38
C ASN A 66 -10.56 -13.31 -25.82
N GLN A 67 -10.95 -12.10 -26.25
CA GLN A 67 -10.61 -11.55 -27.56
C GLN A 67 -9.34 -10.68 -27.52
N ARG A 68 -8.51 -10.84 -26.48
CA ARG A 68 -7.31 -10.03 -26.31
C ARG A 68 -6.27 -10.44 -27.38
N PRO A 69 -5.77 -9.47 -28.19
CA PRO A 69 -4.75 -9.76 -29.20
C PRO A 69 -3.45 -10.21 -28.55
N THR A 70 -2.68 -11.01 -29.28
CA THR A 70 -1.35 -11.45 -28.84
C THR A 70 -0.32 -10.33 -28.95
N VAL A 71 0.81 -10.48 -28.27
CA VAL A 71 1.90 -9.49 -28.28
C VAL A 71 2.48 -9.34 -29.68
N ASP A 72 2.60 -10.44 -30.42
CA ASP A 72 3.15 -10.44 -31.78
C ASP A 72 2.22 -9.71 -32.77
N GLU A 73 0.90 -9.89 -32.65
CA GLU A 73 -0.08 -9.11 -33.44
C GLU A 73 0.02 -7.60 -33.17
N LEU A 74 0.30 -7.20 -31.92
CA LEU A 74 0.48 -5.79 -31.56
C LEU A 74 1.78 -5.20 -32.11
N ARG A 75 2.85 -6.01 -32.23
CA ARG A 75 4.11 -5.62 -32.88
C ARG A 75 3.92 -5.47 -34.39
N GLU A 76 3.20 -6.38 -35.03
CA GLU A 76 2.88 -6.32 -36.46
C GLU A 76 2.05 -5.07 -36.81
N ARG A 77 1.10 -4.71 -35.94
CA ARG A 77 0.32 -3.47 -36.05
C ARG A 77 1.08 -2.20 -35.64
N LYS A 78 2.36 -2.31 -35.27
CA LYS A 78 3.22 -1.21 -34.80
C LYS A 78 2.64 -0.44 -33.60
N ILE A 79 1.85 -1.11 -32.76
CA ILE A 79 1.35 -0.56 -31.49
C ILE A 79 2.43 -0.70 -30.41
N LEU A 80 3.14 -1.83 -30.39
CA LEU A 80 4.34 -2.03 -29.57
C LEU A 80 5.58 -1.72 -30.41
N ILE A 81 6.13 -0.52 -30.25
CA ILE A 81 7.19 0.01 -31.13
C ILE A 81 8.57 -0.25 -30.53
N ARG A 82 8.72 -0.16 -29.20
CA ARG A 82 10.00 -0.42 -28.51
C ARG A 82 9.96 -1.72 -27.72
N PHE A 83 11.15 -2.28 -27.53
CA PHE A 83 11.37 -3.48 -26.71
C PHE A 83 10.97 -3.27 -25.23
N SER A 84 10.99 -2.02 -24.75
CA SER A 84 10.60 -1.65 -23.39
C SER A 84 9.08 -1.66 -23.14
N ASP A 85 8.27 -1.55 -24.19
CA ASP A 85 6.81 -1.34 -24.07
C ASP A 85 6.09 -2.62 -23.65
N TYR A 86 6.78 -3.75 -23.73
CA TYR A 86 6.33 -5.03 -23.22
C TYR A 86 7.52 -5.83 -22.71
N VAL A 87 7.69 -5.84 -21.39
CA VAL A 87 8.64 -6.74 -20.71
C VAL A 87 7.82 -7.91 -20.19
N GLU A 88 8.17 -9.11 -20.62
CA GLU A 88 7.57 -10.33 -20.08
C GLU A 88 7.86 -10.41 -18.58
N VAL A 89 6.81 -10.40 -17.77
CA VAL A 89 6.94 -10.60 -16.32
C VAL A 89 7.27 -12.06 -16.10
N ALA A 90 8.56 -12.37 -15.97
CA ALA A 90 9.00 -13.68 -15.51
C ALA A 90 8.45 -13.93 -14.09
N LYS A 91 8.07 -15.18 -13.80
CA LYS A 91 7.71 -15.58 -12.44
C LYS A 91 8.88 -15.24 -11.52
N ALA A 92 8.63 -14.41 -10.51
CA ALA A 92 9.61 -14.18 -9.46
C ALA A 92 9.92 -15.53 -8.81
N GLN A 93 11.21 -15.84 -8.64
CA GLN A 93 11.57 -16.96 -7.78
C GLN A 93 11.15 -16.61 -6.36
N ASP A 94 10.39 -17.50 -5.72
CA ASP A 94 10.08 -17.41 -4.30
C ASP A 94 11.35 -17.73 -3.51
N TYR A 95 12.23 -16.74 -3.36
CA TYR A 95 13.35 -16.82 -2.44
C TYR A 95 12.87 -16.42 -1.04
N ASP A 96 13.25 -17.20 -0.04
CA ASP A 96 12.93 -16.90 1.35
C ASP A 96 13.68 -15.64 1.80
N ARG A 97 12.94 -14.54 1.97
CA ARG A 97 13.48 -13.24 2.43
C ARG A 97 13.89 -13.24 3.91
N ARG A 98 13.45 -14.24 4.67
CA ARG A 98 13.80 -14.46 6.08
C ARG A 98 14.93 -15.47 6.27
N ALA A 99 15.35 -16.14 5.19
CA ALA A 99 16.50 -17.03 5.25
C ALA A 99 17.74 -16.28 5.73
N ASP A 100 18.55 -16.96 6.54
CA ASP A 100 19.80 -16.40 7.01
C ASP A 100 20.69 -16.09 5.83
N LYS A 101 21.02 -14.81 5.70
CA LYS A 101 21.82 -14.34 4.60
C LYS A 101 23.25 -14.76 4.93
N PRO A 102 23.94 -15.53 4.06
CA PRO A 102 25.26 -16.06 4.39
C PRO A 102 26.28 -14.95 4.71
N TRP A 103 26.03 -13.72 4.26
CA TRP A 103 26.86 -12.56 4.59
C TRP A 103 26.69 -11.98 6.00
N THR A 104 25.62 -12.35 6.72
CA THR A 104 25.41 -11.94 8.12
C THR A 104 26.41 -12.63 9.06
N ARG A 105 27.00 -13.76 8.63
CA ARG A 105 27.97 -14.55 9.40
C ARG A 105 29.44 -14.24 9.10
N LEU A 106 29.72 -13.32 8.16
CA LEU A 106 31.09 -12.96 7.79
C LEU A 106 31.74 -12.07 8.88
N SER A 107 32.90 -12.49 9.39
CA SER A 107 33.72 -11.67 10.29
C SER A 107 34.36 -10.50 9.51
N ALA A 108 34.89 -9.51 10.23
CA ALA A 108 35.58 -8.37 9.60
C ALA A 108 36.78 -8.81 8.73
N ALA A 109 37.47 -9.90 9.12
CA ALA A 109 38.56 -10.48 8.35
C ALA A 109 38.04 -11.15 7.05
N ASP A 110 36.93 -11.90 7.13
CA ASP A 110 36.34 -12.56 5.97
C ASP A 110 35.86 -11.54 4.92
N LYS A 111 35.31 -10.40 5.36
CA LYS A 111 34.84 -9.32 4.46
C LYS A 111 35.97 -8.70 3.63
N VAL A 112 37.19 -8.63 4.16
CA VAL A 112 38.35 -8.05 3.46
C VAL A 112 38.96 -9.02 2.45
N SER A 113 38.89 -10.34 2.70
CA SER A 113 39.39 -11.36 1.78
C SER A 113 38.57 -11.52 0.49
N VAL A 114 37.30 -11.10 0.47
CA VAL A 114 36.43 -11.18 -0.73
C VAL A 114 36.29 -9.85 -1.48
N ALA A 115 37.01 -8.81 -1.03
CA ALA A 115 36.82 -7.42 -1.42
C ALA A 115 36.87 -7.09 -2.93
N PRO A 116 37.63 -7.75 -3.82
CA PRO A 116 37.60 -7.36 -5.24
C PRO A 116 36.28 -7.69 -5.95
N VAL A 117 35.45 -8.60 -5.40
CA VAL A 117 34.20 -9.05 -6.05
C VAL A 117 32.97 -8.28 -5.53
N TRP A 118 32.96 -7.85 -4.26
CA TRP A 118 31.81 -7.16 -3.64
C TRP A 118 31.65 -5.70 -4.09
N VAL A 119 32.75 -5.04 -4.44
CA VAL A 119 32.73 -3.66 -4.96
C VAL A 119 31.98 -3.60 -6.30
N PHE A 120 32.07 -4.65 -7.12
CA PHE A 120 31.37 -4.72 -8.41
C PHE A 120 29.85 -4.95 -8.26
N ILE A 121 29.43 -5.78 -7.31
CA ILE A 121 28.00 -6.09 -7.10
C ILE A 121 27.26 -4.89 -6.45
N CYS A 122 27.93 -4.15 -5.55
CA CYS A 122 27.33 -2.96 -4.95
C CYS A 122 27.12 -1.83 -5.98
N TRP A 123 27.98 -1.74 -6.99
CA TRP A 123 27.90 -0.71 -8.04
C TRP A 123 26.75 -0.96 -9.03
N LEU A 124 26.41 -2.22 -9.30
CA LEU A 124 25.33 -2.60 -10.21
C LEU A 124 23.92 -2.51 -9.59
N CYS A 125 23.78 -2.64 -8.26
CA CYS A 125 22.48 -2.51 -7.59
C CYS A 125 22.11 -1.09 -7.18
N CYS A 126 23.09 -0.21 -6.92
CA CYS A 126 22.83 1.16 -6.50
C CYS A 126 23.31 2.14 -7.56
N GLY A 127 22.47 2.34 -8.57
CA GLY A 127 22.61 3.45 -9.51
C GLY A 127 22.82 4.77 -8.76
N PHE A 128 23.99 5.37 -8.98
CA PHE A 128 24.28 6.80 -8.88
C PHE A 128 23.68 7.55 -7.66
N LYS A 129 24.20 7.29 -6.46
CA LYS A 129 24.37 8.38 -5.48
C LYS A 129 25.59 8.15 -4.60
N PHE A 130 26.57 9.03 -4.83
CA PHE A 130 27.76 9.25 -4.04
C PHE A 130 27.35 9.58 -2.60
N ILE A 131 27.34 8.60 -1.71
CA ILE A 131 27.26 8.84 -0.26
C ILE A 131 28.48 8.15 0.35
N SER A 132 29.39 9.01 0.78
CA SER A 132 30.59 8.72 1.55
C SER A 132 30.28 7.74 2.67
N CYS A 133 30.77 6.50 2.55
CA CYS A 133 30.85 5.56 3.66
C CYS A 133 32.04 5.95 4.54
N TYR A 134 31.85 6.96 5.38
CA TYR A 134 32.68 7.21 6.57
C TYR A 134 31.74 7.55 7.73
N SER A 135 31.16 6.51 8.32
CA SER A 135 30.73 6.42 9.73
C SER A 135 29.87 5.17 9.89
N LEU A 136 30.53 4.02 9.98
CA LEU A 136 29.94 2.78 10.46
C LEU A 136 30.22 2.68 11.96
N GLU A 137 29.58 3.54 12.73
CA GLU A 137 29.59 3.47 14.19
C GLU A 137 28.30 4.10 14.70
N SER A 138 27.22 3.34 14.64
CA SER A 138 26.03 3.44 15.51
C SER A 138 24.88 2.65 14.90
N CYS A 139 24.90 1.33 15.08
CA CYS A 139 23.71 0.47 15.13
C CYS A 139 24.07 -0.81 15.89
N ALA A 140 24.66 -0.66 17.08
CA ALA A 140 24.50 -1.64 18.14
C ALA A 140 23.18 -1.26 18.84
N VAL A 141 22.14 -2.02 18.52
CA VAL A 141 20.79 -1.91 19.10
C VAL A 141 20.77 -2.76 20.38
N PRO A 142 20.20 -2.29 21.49
CA PRO A 142 19.28 -3.09 22.30
C PRO A 142 17.85 -3.02 21.73
#